data_AF-A0A923ZBL0-F1
#
_entry.id   AF-A0A923ZBL0-F1
#
_cell.length_a   1.000
_cell.length_b   1.000
_cell.length_c   1.000
_cell.angle_alpha   90.00
_cell.angle_beta   90.00
_cell.angle_gamma   90.00
#
_symmetry.space_group_name_H-M   'P 1'
#
loop_
_entity.id
_entity.type
_entity.pdbx_description
1 polymer ?
#
loop_
_entity_poly.entity_id
_entity_poly.type
_entity_poly.pdbx_seq_one_letter_code
_entity_poly.pdbx_strand_id
1 'polypeptide(L)'
;MSDDAALVDAASVQRLNDAIRAELAALAAEDAAAIEAATAAKLAALRAVHADVAAGVQPPRVLLEEARDLNAEAMLRARAKMVGVERRLAAVQAAAGKPAALTYGRDGRWA
;
A
#
# COMPACT_ATOMS: atom_id res chain seq x y z
N MET A 1 35.32 -10.90 -9.24
CA MET A 1 34.65 -9.58 -9.13
C MET A 1 33.16 -9.72 -9.43
N SER A 2 32.45 -10.67 -8.80
CA SER A 2 31.09 -11.05 -9.22
C SER A 2 30.05 -11.10 -8.10
N ASP A 3 30.45 -11.03 -6.82
CA ASP A 3 29.51 -11.09 -5.70
C ASP A 3 28.86 -9.74 -5.37
N ASP A 4 29.58 -8.64 -5.58
CA ASP A 4 29.10 -7.30 -5.20
C ASP A 4 27.92 -6.83 -6.07
N ALA A 5 27.93 -7.17 -7.36
CA ALA A 5 26.82 -6.86 -8.28
C ALA A 5 25.55 -7.65 -7.92
N ALA A 6 25.68 -8.96 -7.67
CA ALA A 6 24.54 -9.81 -7.29
C ALA A 6 23.92 -9.41 -5.93
N LEU A 7 24.74 -8.91 -4.99
CA LEU A 7 24.28 -8.38 -3.70
C LEU A 7 23.54 -7.04 -3.84
N VAL A 8 24.02 -6.16 -4.73
CA VAL A 8 23.35 -4.90 -5.05
C VAL A 8 22.03 -5.16 -5.79
N ASP A 9 21.99 -6.14 -6.70
CA ASP A 9 20.83 -6.48 -7.52
C ASP A 9 19.59 -6.86 -6.71
N ALA A 10 19.76 -7.50 -5.54
CA ALA A 10 18.66 -7.90 -4.67
C ALA A 10 18.27 -6.84 -3.63
N ALA A 11 19.16 -5.89 -3.31
CA ALA A 11 19.02 -5.05 -2.12
C ALA A 11 17.85 -4.05 -2.21
N SER A 12 17.59 -3.47 -3.38
CA SER A 12 16.48 -2.52 -3.54
C SER A 12 15.11 -3.19 -3.50
N VAL A 13 14.97 -4.37 -4.12
CA VAL A 13 13.72 -5.13 -4.09
C VAL A 13 13.46 -5.70 -2.69
N GLN A 14 14.51 -6.15 -1.98
CA GLN A 14 14.37 -6.56 -0.58
C GLN A 14 13.86 -5.40 0.29
N ARG A 15 14.45 -4.19 0.14
CA ARG A 15 13.96 -2.99 0.85
C ARG A 15 12.51 -2.66 0.51
N LEU A 16 12.08 -2.89 -0.74
CA LEU A 16 10.69 -2.72 -1.13
C LEU A 16 9.78 -3.72 -0.39
N ASN A 17 10.15 -5.00 -0.34
CA ASN A 17 9.38 -6.03 0.38
C ASN A 17 9.29 -5.71 1.87
N ASP A 18 10.39 -5.27 2.48
CA ASP A 18 10.41 -4.88 3.90
C ASP A 18 9.51 -3.67 4.18
N ALA A 19 9.51 -2.67 3.29
CA ALA A 19 8.62 -1.52 3.41
C ALA A 19 7.13 -1.91 3.27
N ILE A 20 6.78 -2.82 2.37
CA ILE A 20 5.40 -3.32 2.23
C ILE A 20 4.98 -4.13 3.47
N ARG A 21 5.87 -4.95 4.03
CA ARG A 21 5.59 -5.67 5.29
C ARG A 21 5.38 -4.72 6.46
N ALA A 22 6.15 -3.63 6.55
CA ALA A 22 5.95 -2.60 7.55
C ALA A 22 4.59 -1.90 7.41
N GLU A 23 4.16 -1.62 6.17
CA GLU A 23 2.83 -1.06 5.89
C GLU A 23 1.71 -2.03 6.29
N LEU A 24 1.86 -3.33 5.99
CA LEU A 24 0.92 -4.37 6.42
C LEU A 24 0.79 -4.45 7.95
N ALA A 25 1.92 -4.31 8.67
CA ALA A 25 1.93 -4.28 10.12
C ALA A 25 1.24 -3.02 10.66
N ALA A 26 1.50 -1.84 10.06
CA ALA A 26 0.84 -0.59 10.42
C ALA A 26 -0.68 -0.63 10.17
N LEU A 27 -1.11 -1.20 9.04
CA LEU A 27 -2.52 -1.44 8.71
C LEU A 27 -3.19 -2.39 9.71
N ALA A 28 -2.46 -3.39 10.21
CA ALA A 28 -2.96 -4.30 11.24
C ALA A 28 -3.09 -3.59 12.61
N ALA A 29 -2.16 -2.70 12.94
CA ALA A 29 -2.16 -1.90 14.16
C ALA A 29 -3.15 -0.72 14.12
N GLU A 30 -3.71 -0.39 12.95
CA GLU A 30 -4.56 0.80 12.74
C GLU A 30 -3.86 2.13 13.09
N ASP A 31 -2.53 2.16 12.98
CA ASP A 31 -1.73 3.35 13.26
C ASP A 31 -1.56 4.19 11.99
N ALA A 32 -2.30 5.31 11.92
CA ALA A 32 -2.28 6.21 10.77
C ALA A 32 -0.88 6.81 10.51
N ALA A 33 -0.14 7.19 11.55
CA ALA A 33 1.19 7.77 11.39
C ALA A 33 2.19 6.74 10.88
N ALA A 34 2.11 5.49 11.39
CA ALA A 34 2.92 4.39 10.90
C ALA A 34 2.57 4.01 9.45
N ILE A 35 1.28 4.07 9.06
CA ILE A 35 0.85 3.85 7.66
C ILE A 35 1.47 4.90 6.74
N GLU A 36 1.43 6.18 7.11
CA GLU A 36 2.02 7.27 6.32
C GLU A 36 3.54 7.11 6.18
N ALA A 37 4.23 6.81 7.29
CA ALA A 37 5.67 6.59 7.29
C ALA A 37 6.07 5.38 6.43
N ALA A 38 5.36 4.26 6.56
CA ALA A 38 5.60 3.06 5.76
C ALA A 38 5.29 3.30 4.28
N THR A 39 4.24 4.06 3.96
CA THR A 39 3.92 4.46 2.59
C THR A 39 5.05 5.29 1.96
N ALA A 40 5.58 6.28 2.70
CA ALA A 40 6.71 7.08 2.23
C ALA A 40 7.95 6.23 1.97
N ALA A 41 8.25 5.29 2.88
CA ALA A 41 9.36 4.34 2.73
C ALA A 41 9.17 3.42 1.53
N LYS A 42 7.96 2.89 1.31
CA LYS A 42 7.60 2.06 0.15
C LYS A 42 7.82 2.81 -1.17
N LEU A 43 7.39 4.08 -1.24
CA LEU A 43 7.59 4.92 -2.43
C LEU A 43 9.09 5.21 -2.67
N ALA A 44 9.87 5.41 -1.62
CA ALA A 44 11.31 5.60 -1.73
C ALA A 44 12.01 4.32 -2.24
N ALA A 45 11.65 3.16 -1.70
CA ALA A 45 12.18 1.87 -2.14
C ALA A 45 11.80 1.57 -3.60
N LEU A 46 10.56 1.86 -4.01
CA LEU A 46 10.12 1.68 -5.39
C LEU A 46 10.92 2.55 -6.38
N ARG A 47 11.20 3.81 -6.00
CA ARG A 47 12.06 4.69 -6.80
C ARG A 47 13.48 4.13 -6.92
N ALA A 48 14.01 3.53 -5.86
CA ALA A 48 15.33 2.88 -5.91
C ALA A 48 15.33 1.68 -6.87
N VAL A 49 14.31 0.83 -6.81
CA VAL A 49 14.15 -0.29 -7.77
C VAL A 49 14.09 0.22 -9.21
N HIS A 50 13.33 1.29 -9.48
CA HIS A 50 13.28 1.89 -10.82
C HIS A 50 14.63 2.45 -11.27
N ALA A 51 15.39 3.07 -10.38
CA ALA A 51 16.73 3.58 -10.68
C ALA A 51 17.70 2.45 -11.02
N ASP A 52 17.67 1.35 -10.26
CA ASP A 52 18.49 0.18 -10.53
C ASP A 52 18.15 -0.44 -11.90
N VAL A 53 16.86 -0.62 -12.20
CA VAL A 53 16.41 -1.11 -13.51
C VAL A 53 16.88 -0.20 -14.64
N ALA A 54 16.80 1.12 -14.46
CA ALA A 54 17.30 2.09 -15.44
C ALA A 54 18.82 2.03 -15.62
N ALA A 55 19.56 1.63 -14.58
CA ALA A 55 21.00 1.38 -14.62
C ALA A 55 21.37 0.01 -15.22
N GLY A 56 20.39 -0.79 -15.66
CA GLY A 56 20.60 -2.11 -16.26
C GLY A 56 20.71 -3.25 -15.26
N VAL A 57 20.47 -2.99 -13.97
CA VAL A 57 20.37 -4.02 -12.93
C VAL A 57 19.08 -4.79 -13.13
N GLN A 58 19.17 -6.12 -13.20
CA GLN A 58 17.98 -6.97 -13.32
C GLN A 58 17.49 -7.42 -11.94
N PRO A 59 16.35 -6.91 -11.46
CA PRO A 59 15.81 -7.31 -10.17
C PRO A 59 15.44 -8.81 -10.15
N PRO A 60 15.74 -9.53 -9.06
CA PRO A 60 15.38 -10.94 -8.93
C PRO A 60 13.87 -11.15 -9.07
N ARG A 61 13.46 -11.96 -10.04
CA ARG A 61 12.04 -12.20 -10.36
C ARG A 61 11.22 -12.65 -9.14
N VAL A 62 11.77 -13.56 -8.34
CA VAL A 62 11.11 -14.08 -7.13
C VAL A 62 10.78 -12.96 -6.15
N LEU A 63 11.69 -12.00 -5.95
CA LEU A 63 11.47 -10.87 -5.05
C LEU A 63 10.43 -9.89 -5.59
N LEU A 64 10.36 -9.71 -6.92
CA LEU A 64 9.31 -8.89 -7.55
C LEU A 64 7.93 -9.53 -7.46
N GLU A 65 7.85 -10.85 -7.65
CA GLU A 65 6.61 -11.61 -7.48
C GLU A 65 6.12 -11.50 -6.02
N GLU A 66 7.02 -11.63 -5.06
CA GLU A 66 6.71 -11.38 -3.64
C GLU A 66 6.23 -9.94 -3.40
N ALA A 67 6.93 -8.92 -3.95
CA ALA A 67 6.52 -7.52 -3.82
C ALA A 67 5.10 -7.28 -4.33
N ARG A 68 4.77 -7.90 -5.48
CA ARG A 68 3.45 -7.81 -6.10
C ARG A 68 2.38 -8.40 -5.19
N ASP A 69 2.63 -9.59 -4.67
CA ASP A 69 1.65 -10.33 -3.87
C ASP A 69 1.42 -9.63 -2.52
N LEU A 70 2.49 -9.17 -1.86
CA LEU A 70 2.41 -8.36 -0.63
C LEU A 70 1.64 -7.04 -0.85
N ASN A 71 1.89 -6.35 -1.97
CA ASN A 71 1.20 -5.10 -2.26
C ASN A 71 -0.29 -5.32 -2.61
N ALA A 72 -0.62 -6.42 -3.27
CA ALA A 72 -2.01 -6.80 -3.50
C ALA A 72 -2.75 -7.05 -2.17
N GLU A 73 -2.10 -7.72 -1.21
CA GLU A 73 -2.63 -7.89 0.13
C GLU A 73 -2.83 -6.55 0.86
N ALA A 74 -1.81 -5.68 0.84
CA ALA A 74 -1.89 -4.35 1.48
C ALA A 74 -3.06 -3.53 0.93
N MET A 75 -3.26 -3.53 -0.39
CA MET A 75 -4.40 -2.89 -1.03
C MET A 75 -5.74 -3.45 -0.53
N LEU A 76 -5.89 -4.77 -0.45
CA LEU A 76 -7.12 -5.40 0.02
C LEU A 76 -7.43 -5.04 1.48
N ARG A 77 -6.40 -5.05 2.34
CA ARG A 77 -6.54 -4.65 3.76
C ARG A 77 -6.95 -3.18 3.87
N ALA A 78 -6.29 -2.27 3.15
CA ALA A 78 -6.64 -0.86 3.13
C ALA A 78 -8.10 -0.62 2.69
N ARG A 79 -8.54 -1.29 1.62
CA ARG A 79 -9.94 -1.23 1.16
C ARG A 79 -10.92 -1.72 2.21
N ALA A 80 -10.65 -2.85 2.84
CA ALA A 80 -11.50 -3.39 3.91
C ALA A 80 -11.63 -2.40 5.09
N LYS A 81 -10.53 -1.74 5.46
CA LYS A 81 -10.53 -0.69 6.50
C LYS A 81 -11.36 0.52 6.09
N MET A 82 -11.24 1.01 4.86
CA MET A 82 -12.04 2.13 4.35
C MET A 82 -13.55 1.83 4.43
N VAL A 83 -13.97 0.65 3.98
CA VAL A 83 -15.38 0.22 4.08
C VAL A 83 -15.85 0.19 5.55
N GLY A 84 -14.99 -0.24 6.47
CA GLY A 84 -15.28 -0.21 7.91
C GLY A 84 -15.44 1.22 8.45
N VAL A 85 -14.58 2.16 8.02
CA VAL A 85 -14.65 3.58 8.38
C VAL A 85 -15.93 4.21 7.83
N GLU A 86 -16.29 3.97 6.56
CA GLU A 86 -17.52 4.47 5.94
C GLU A 86 -18.76 4.02 6.71
N ARG A 87 -18.83 2.73 7.09
CA ARG A 87 -19.95 2.20 7.89
C ARG A 87 -20.06 2.87 9.25
N ARG A 88 -18.93 3.04 9.96
CA ARG A 88 -18.91 3.70 11.27
C ARG A 88 -19.29 5.18 11.15
N LEU A 89 -18.82 5.87 10.11
CA LEU A 89 -19.17 7.26 9.85
C LEU A 89 -20.67 7.41 9.57
N ALA A 90 -21.25 6.52 8.77
CA ALA A 90 -22.69 6.52 8.50
C ALA A 90 -23.51 6.33 9.79
N ALA A 91 -23.09 5.43 10.67
CA ALA A 91 -23.74 5.21 11.97
C ALA A 91 -23.68 6.46 12.87
N VAL A 92 -22.53 7.14 12.93
CA VAL A 92 -22.37 8.40 13.68
C VAL A 92 -23.22 9.53 13.10
N GLN A 93 -23.29 9.64 11.77
CA GLN A 93 -24.13 10.65 11.10
C GLN A 93 -25.61 10.43 11.40
N ALA A 94 -26.09 9.18 11.32
CA ALA A 94 -27.47 8.83 11.66
C ALA A 94 -27.80 9.15 13.14
N ALA A 95 -26.90 8.82 14.06
CA ALA A 95 -27.05 9.15 15.48
C ALA A 95 -27.08 10.68 15.74
N ALA A 96 -26.36 11.46 14.95
CA ALA A 96 -26.35 12.91 15.01
C ALA A 96 -27.56 13.58 14.32
N GLY A 97 -28.52 12.81 13.79
CA GLY A 97 -29.68 13.31 13.08
C GLY A 97 -29.34 13.95 11.72
N LYS A 98 -28.14 13.70 11.19
CA LYS A 98 -27.77 14.17 9.84
C LYS A 98 -28.46 13.29 8.79
N PRO A 99 -28.98 13.89 7.70
CA PRO A 99 -29.49 13.11 6.59
C PRO A 99 -28.36 12.28 5.98
N ALA A 100 -28.71 11.14 5.38
CA ALA A 100 -27.74 10.30 4.67
C ALA A 100 -27.02 11.12 3.59
N ALA A 101 -25.71 10.88 3.42
CA ALA A 101 -24.96 11.51 2.36
C ALA A 101 -25.56 11.11 1.00
N LEU A 102 -26.05 12.10 0.25
CA LEU A 102 -26.57 11.90 -1.08
C LEU A 102 -25.47 11.34 -1.98
N THR A 103 -25.66 10.13 -2.49
CA THR A 103 -24.76 9.54 -3.47
C THR A 103 -25.30 9.78 -4.87
N TYR A 104 -24.46 10.33 -5.76
CA TYR A 104 -24.80 10.42 -7.18
C TYR A 104 -24.71 9.02 -7.79
N GLY A 105 -25.87 8.44 -8.11
CA GLY A 105 -25.99 7.14 -8.74
C GLY A 105 -25.35 7.11 -10.12
N ARG A 106 -24.90 5.92 -10.53
CA ARG A 106 -24.28 5.69 -11.86
C ARG A 106 -25.25 5.95 -13.01
N ASP A 107 -26.55 5.99 -12.72
CA ASP A 107 -27.69 6.30 -13.59
C ASP A 107 -28.09 7.79 -13.57
N GLY A 108 -27.31 8.65 -12.88
CA GLY A 108 -27.55 10.09 -12.83
C GLY A 108 -28.65 10.52 -11.88
N ARG A 109 -29.06 9.66 -10.95
CA ARG A 109 -30.09 9.94 -9.95
C ARG A 109 -29.49 10.06 -8.56
N TRP A 110 -30.08 10.92 -7.74
CA TRP A 110 -29.78 10.98 -6.31
C TRP A 110 -30.43 9.78 -5.63
N ALA A 111 -29.64 8.97 -4.93
CA ALA A 111 -30.12 7.92 -4.03
C ALA A 111 -29.94 8.35 -2.57
#